data_AF-A0A3N1A7R5-F1
#
_entry.id   AF-A0A3N1A7R5-F1
#
_cell.length_a   1.000
_cell.length_b   1.000
_cell.length_c   1.000
_cell.angle_alpha   90.00
_cell.angle_beta   90.00
_cell.angle_gamma   90.00
#
_symmetry.space_group_name_H-M   'P 1'
#
loop_
_entity.id
_entity.type
_entity.pdbx_description
1 polymer ?
#
loop_
_entity_poly.entity_id
_entity_poly.type
_entity_poly.pdbx_seq_one_letter_code
_entity_poly.pdbx_strand_id
1 'polypeptide(L)'
;MDDTFLRRAAGAAGYRLANDRLTEAAIEQPEHAANWIAAAARYTATGRIQRLLTDAAQQLRDRLTGRPPTRFRADAGALAAVCDLLADIDEALRDLGRHALDFAHLGRPPLIDDPAATALPAALAGRQEAVGGDEPAARAQHVTGGSPLPPGRRRPRRSRR
;
A
#
# COMPACT_ATOMS: atom_id res chain seq x y z
N MET A 1 -2.97 -25.51 -14.48
CA MET A 1 -2.11 -24.83 -13.48
C MET A 1 -3.03 -24.36 -12.36
N ASP A 2 -2.62 -24.41 -11.08
CA ASP A 2 -3.48 -23.91 -9.99
C ASP A 2 -3.29 -22.39 -9.85
N ASP A 3 -4.17 -21.62 -10.48
CA ASP A 3 -4.12 -20.14 -10.47
C ASP A 3 -4.61 -19.55 -9.13
N THR A 4 -4.82 -20.39 -8.11
CA THR A 4 -5.34 -19.95 -6.81
C THR A 4 -4.43 -18.95 -6.12
N PHE A 5 -3.11 -19.08 -6.25
CA PHE A 5 -2.19 -18.12 -5.66
C PHE A 5 -2.26 -16.75 -6.38
N LEU A 6 -2.37 -16.78 -7.72
CA LEU A 6 -2.51 -15.58 -8.55
C LEU A 6 -3.82 -14.85 -8.25
N ARG A 7 -4.93 -15.58 -8.10
CA ARG A 7 -6.23 -14.99 -7.71
C ARG A 7 -6.20 -14.37 -6.31
N ARG A 8 -5.51 -15.00 -5.35
CA ARG A 8 -5.32 -14.44 -4.01
C ARG A 8 -4.49 -13.17 -4.04
N ALA A 9 -3.40 -13.17 -4.80
CA ALA A 9 -2.54 -12.00 -4.96
C ALA A 9 -3.29 -10.84 -5.66
N ALA A 10 -4.03 -11.13 -6.73
CA ALA A 10 -4.91 -10.16 -7.38
C ALA A 10 -5.90 -9.55 -6.39
N GLY A 11 -6.58 -10.39 -5.60
CA GLY A 11 -7.53 -9.95 -4.58
C GLY A 11 -6.88 -9.05 -3.52
N ALA A 12 -5.69 -9.41 -3.03
CA ALA A 12 -4.91 -8.60 -2.07
C ALA A 12 -4.49 -7.24 -2.63
N ALA A 13 -4.25 -7.16 -3.94
CA ALA A 13 -3.96 -5.91 -4.66
C ALA A 13 -5.23 -5.11 -5.02
N GLY A 14 -6.42 -5.64 -4.78
CA GLY A 14 -7.70 -4.98 -5.09
C GLY A 14 -8.21 -5.22 -6.51
N TYR A 15 -7.79 -6.31 -7.15
CA TYR A 15 -8.18 -6.69 -8.50
C TYR A 15 -8.81 -8.09 -8.55
N ARG A 16 -9.57 -8.34 -9.61
CA ARG A 16 -9.94 -9.69 -10.05
C ARG A 16 -9.07 -10.10 -11.23
N LEU A 17 -8.64 -11.37 -11.23
CA LEU A 17 -7.86 -11.96 -12.31
C LEU A 17 -8.76 -12.51 -13.43
N ALA A 18 -8.53 -12.07 -14.66
CA ALA A 18 -9.10 -12.62 -15.88
C ALA A 18 -8.11 -13.65 -16.48
N ASN A 19 -8.30 -14.92 -16.12
CA ASN A 19 -7.40 -16.01 -16.51
C ASN A 19 -7.24 -16.18 -18.03
N ASP A 20 -8.29 -15.90 -18.80
CA ASP A 20 -8.30 -15.93 -20.26
C ASP A 20 -7.32 -14.90 -20.86
N ARG A 21 -7.18 -13.74 -20.22
CA ARG A 21 -6.31 -12.64 -20.66
C ARG A 21 -4.89 -12.74 -20.12
N LEU A 22 -4.68 -13.51 -19.05
CA LEU A 22 -3.36 -13.73 -18.47
C LEU A 22 -2.41 -14.41 -19.48
N THR A 23 -2.91 -15.42 -20.20
CA THR A 23 -2.12 -16.13 -21.22
C THR A 23 -1.74 -15.21 -22.37
N GLU A 24 -2.66 -14.37 -22.82
CA GLU A 24 -2.41 -13.38 -23.88
C GLU A 24 -1.35 -12.36 -23.41
N ALA A 25 -1.49 -11.82 -22.19
CA ALA A 25 -0.52 -10.90 -21.62
C ALA A 25 0.88 -11.53 -21.45
N ALA A 26 0.96 -12.81 -21.10
CA ALA A 26 2.22 -13.53 -20.99
C ALA A 26 2.93 -13.70 -22.35
N ILE A 27 2.19 -13.71 -23.46
CA ILE A 27 2.73 -13.79 -24.82
C ILE A 27 3.12 -12.41 -25.33
N GLU A 28 2.22 -11.43 -25.20
CA GLU A 28 2.41 -10.08 -25.76
C GLU A 28 3.38 -9.23 -24.93
N GLN A 29 3.40 -9.43 -23.61
CA GLN A 29 4.14 -8.61 -22.65
C GLN A 29 4.75 -9.47 -21.52
N PRO A 30 5.69 -10.37 -21.86
CA PRO A 30 6.21 -11.38 -20.92
C PRO A 30 6.89 -10.77 -19.70
N GLU A 31 7.53 -9.60 -19.82
CA GLU A 31 8.22 -8.94 -18.70
C GLU A 31 7.23 -8.46 -17.63
N HIS A 32 6.12 -7.81 -18.03
CA HIS A 32 5.09 -7.37 -17.09
C HIS A 32 4.41 -8.56 -16.41
N ALA A 33 4.12 -9.62 -17.18
CA ALA A 33 3.56 -10.86 -16.63
C ALA A 33 4.53 -11.53 -15.64
N ALA A 34 5.81 -11.64 -15.98
CA ALA A 34 6.83 -12.25 -15.12
C ALA A 34 7.02 -11.46 -13.81
N ASN A 35 7.10 -10.13 -13.88
CA ASN A 35 7.24 -9.26 -12.71
C ASN A 35 6.04 -9.38 -11.77
N TRP A 36 4.82 -9.38 -12.33
CA TRP A 36 3.62 -9.58 -11.53
C TRP A 36 3.53 -10.99 -10.91
N ILE A 37 3.85 -12.05 -11.67
CA ILE A 37 3.86 -13.42 -11.15
C ILE A 37 4.90 -13.57 -10.02
N ALA A 38 6.09 -12.97 -10.18
CA ALA A 38 7.12 -12.98 -9.16
C ALA A 38 6.66 -12.26 -7.88
N ALA A 39 6.02 -11.10 -7.99
CA ALA A 39 5.44 -10.39 -6.86
C ALA A 39 4.31 -11.22 -6.18
N ALA A 40 3.43 -11.85 -6.95
CA ALA A 40 2.38 -12.73 -6.45
C ALA A 40 2.94 -13.95 -5.71
N ALA A 41 4.05 -14.52 -6.19
CA ALA A 41 4.74 -15.62 -5.54
C ALA A 41 5.36 -15.19 -4.19
N ARG A 42 6.02 -14.03 -4.15
CA ARG A 42 6.59 -13.45 -2.92
C ARG A 42 5.51 -13.19 -1.86
N TYR A 43 4.37 -12.64 -2.26
CA TYR A 43 3.21 -12.46 -1.37
C TYR A 43 2.68 -13.80 -0.83
N THR A 44 2.52 -14.81 -1.71
CA THR A 44 1.97 -16.09 -1.28
C THR A 44 2.90 -16.82 -0.30
N ALA A 45 4.22 -16.72 -0.51
CA ALA A 45 5.22 -17.26 0.40
C ALA A 45 5.15 -16.60 1.80
N THR A 46 4.79 -15.31 1.87
CA THR A 46 4.77 -14.52 3.10
C THR A 46 3.43 -14.55 3.84
N GLY A 47 2.30 -14.77 3.16
CA GLY A 47 0.95 -14.64 3.74
C GLY A 47 0.62 -15.60 4.90
N ARG A 48 1.18 -16.81 4.92
CA ARG A 48 1.01 -17.74 6.08
C ARG A 48 1.87 -17.32 7.28
N ILE A 49 2.99 -16.66 7.02
CA ILE A 49 3.97 -16.25 8.03
C ILE A 49 3.44 -15.01 8.76
N GLN A 50 2.76 -14.10 8.06
CA GLN A 50 2.24 -12.85 8.63
C GLN A 50 1.34 -13.04 9.87
N ARG A 51 0.38 -13.98 9.80
CA ARG A 51 -0.54 -14.24 10.94
C ARG A 51 0.21 -14.77 12.16
N LEU A 52 1.09 -15.75 11.94
CA LEU A 52 1.93 -16.33 13.00
C LEU A 52 2.85 -15.27 13.63
N LEU A 53 3.43 -14.39 12.82
CA LEU A 53 4.27 -13.28 13.31
C LEU A 53 3.45 -12.24 14.09
N THR A 54 2.24 -11.93 13.65
CA THR A 54 1.36 -10.99 14.36
C THR A 54 0.98 -11.53 15.74
N ASP A 55 0.60 -12.81 15.80
CA ASP A 55 0.29 -13.48 17.07
C ASP A 55 1.53 -13.56 17.99
N ALA A 56 2.71 -13.87 17.42
CA ALA A 56 3.96 -13.89 18.17
C ALA A 56 4.34 -12.50 18.70
N ALA A 57 4.16 -11.44 17.91
CA ALA A 57 4.39 -10.05 18.32
C ALA A 57 3.49 -9.68 19.50
N GLN A 58 2.21 -10.06 19.46
CA GLN A 58 1.26 -9.78 20.54
C GLN A 58 1.67 -10.51 21.83
N GLN A 59 2.00 -11.80 21.75
CA GLN A 59 2.46 -12.57 22.91
C GLN A 59 3.76 -12.00 23.52
N LEU A 60 4.68 -11.50 22.69
CA LEU A 60 5.91 -10.85 23.16
C LEU A 60 5.60 -9.52 23.87
N ARG A 61 4.70 -8.70 23.33
CA ARG A 61 4.24 -7.46 23.98
C ARG A 61 3.60 -7.72 25.34
N ASP A 62 2.72 -8.71 25.42
CA ASP A 62 2.04 -9.06 26.68
C ASP A 62 3.06 -9.47 27.75
N ARG A 63 4.06 -10.29 27.38
CA ARG A 63 5.15 -10.70 28.29
C ARG A 63 6.02 -9.54 28.75
N LEU A 64 6.27 -8.55 27.88
CA LEU A 64 7.01 -7.33 28.22
C LEU A 64 6.25 -6.44 29.22
N THR A 65 4.92 -6.37 29.12
CA THR A 65 4.11 -5.56 30.05
C THR A 65 3.93 -6.20 31.43
N GLY A 66 4.04 -7.53 31.54
CA GLY A 66 3.71 -8.29 32.75
C GLY A 66 4.87 -8.69 33.67
N ARG A 67 6.11 -8.24 33.45
CA ARG A 67 7.30 -8.71 34.22
C ARG A 67 8.17 -7.57 34.79
N PRO A 68 9.01 -7.85 35.80
CA PRO A 68 9.99 -6.89 36.30
C PRO A 68 11.17 -6.70 35.32
N PRO A 69 11.80 -5.50 35.28
CA PRO A 69 12.71 -5.03 34.23
C PRO A 69 14.00 -5.81 33.99
N THR A 70 14.34 -6.77 34.84
CA THR A 70 15.66 -7.42 34.87
C THR A 70 15.81 -8.58 33.87
N ARG A 71 14.79 -8.92 33.06
CA ARG A 71 14.84 -10.06 32.12
C ARG A 71 14.35 -9.77 30.68
N PHE A 72 14.26 -8.51 30.26
CA PHE A 72 13.58 -8.14 29.00
C PHE A 72 14.42 -8.09 27.72
N ARG A 73 15.75 -8.15 27.81
CA ARG A 73 16.61 -7.90 26.63
C ARG A 73 16.36 -8.89 25.49
N ALA A 74 16.14 -10.17 25.81
CA ALA A 74 15.85 -11.21 24.82
C ALA A 74 14.45 -11.06 24.21
N ASP A 75 13.43 -10.81 25.03
CA ASP A 75 12.04 -10.62 24.58
C ASP A 75 11.90 -9.35 23.72
N ALA A 76 12.61 -8.27 24.06
CA ALA A 76 12.65 -7.04 23.26
C ALA A 76 13.39 -7.23 21.93
N GLY A 77 14.50 -7.98 21.92
CA GLY A 77 15.22 -8.33 20.70
C GLY A 77 14.39 -9.22 19.76
N ALA A 78 13.68 -10.21 20.32
CA ALA A 78 12.76 -11.03 19.55
C ALA A 78 11.59 -10.22 18.97
N LEU A 79 11.04 -9.27 19.74
CA LEU A 79 9.98 -8.39 19.25
C LEU A 79 10.47 -7.51 18.09
N ALA A 80 11.68 -6.94 18.18
CA ALA A 80 12.27 -6.16 17.10
C ALA A 80 12.41 -7.01 15.81
N ALA A 81 12.98 -8.21 15.92
CA ALA A 81 13.10 -9.11 14.77
C ALA A 81 11.74 -9.51 14.16
N VAL A 82 10.70 -9.70 14.99
CA VAL A 82 9.34 -9.97 14.50
C VAL A 82 8.75 -8.74 13.79
N CYS A 83 8.99 -7.53 14.31
CA CYS A 83 8.57 -6.28 13.64
C CYS A 83 9.29 -6.09 12.29
N ASP A 84 10.58 -6.40 12.20
CA ASP A 84 11.34 -6.33 10.96
C ASP A 84 10.77 -7.31 9.91
N LEU A 85 10.49 -8.55 10.32
CA LEU A 85 9.84 -9.53 9.45
C LEU A 85 8.43 -9.11 9.01
N LEU A 86 7.66 -8.40 9.86
CA LEU A 86 6.37 -7.84 9.46
C LEU A 86 6.55 -6.69 8.46
N ALA A 87 7.60 -5.87 8.60
CA ALA A 87 7.92 -4.81 7.66
C ALA A 87 8.31 -5.36 6.27
N ASP A 88 9.06 -6.46 6.21
CA ASP A 88 9.38 -7.16 4.96
C ASP A 88 8.11 -7.64 4.23
N ILE A 89 7.08 -8.06 4.99
CA ILE A 89 5.79 -8.48 4.44
C ILE A 89 5.00 -7.28 3.90
N ASP A 90 5.01 -6.16 4.62
CA ASP A 90 4.38 -4.93 4.15
C ASP A 90 5.05 -4.43 2.86
N GLU A 91 6.37 -4.55 2.74
CA GLU A 91 7.09 -4.19 1.52
C GLU A 91 6.73 -5.11 0.35
N ALA A 92 6.64 -6.43 0.57
CA ALA A 92 6.17 -7.37 -0.44
C ALA A 92 4.75 -7.04 -0.93
N LEU A 93 3.89 -6.53 -0.04
CA LEU A 93 2.54 -6.05 -0.39
C LEU A 93 2.56 -4.74 -1.19
N ARG A 94 3.44 -3.79 -0.87
CA ARG A 94 3.63 -2.56 -1.68
C ARG A 94 4.12 -2.91 -3.09
N ASP A 95 5.11 -3.78 -3.18
CA ASP A 95 5.66 -4.30 -4.44
C ASP A 95 4.57 -4.98 -5.29
N LEU A 96 3.72 -5.80 -4.65
CA LEU A 96 2.58 -6.42 -5.31
C LEU A 96 1.60 -5.37 -5.86
N GLY A 97 1.29 -4.33 -5.09
CA GLY A 97 0.45 -3.21 -5.51
C GLY A 97 1.03 -2.47 -6.72
N ARG A 98 2.34 -2.18 -6.72
CA ARG A 98 3.06 -1.52 -7.81
C ARG A 98 2.97 -2.32 -9.11
N HIS A 99 3.35 -3.59 -9.09
CA HIS A 99 3.33 -4.43 -10.29
C HIS A 99 1.90 -4.76 -10.77
N ALA A 100 0.93 -4.81 -9.87
CA ALA A 100 -0.47 -4.94 -10.24
C ALA A 100 -0.99 -3.72 -11.01
N LEU A 101 -0.49 -2.51 -10.69
CA LEU A 101 -0.82 -1.30 -11.44
C LEU A 101 -0.37 -1.42 -12.89
N ASP A 102 0.92 -1.68 -13.13
CA ASP A 102 1.47 -1.82 -14.49
C ASP A 102 0.70 -2.88 -15.29
N PHE A 103 0.41 -4.01 -14.64
CA PHE A 103 -0.29 -5.14 -15.26
C PHE A 103 -1.79 -4.89 -15.49
N ALA A 104 -2.41 -3.97 -14.75
CA ALA A 104 -3.81 -3.55 -14.94
C ALA A 104 -3.99 -2.50 -16.04
N HIS A 105 -2.92 -1.81 -16.47
CA HIS A 105 -2.97 -0.78 -17.52
C HIS A 105 -2.62 -1.30 -18.91
N LEU A 106 -2.42 -2.61 -19.08
CA LEU A 106 -2.21 -3.20 -20.39
C LEU A 106 -3.45 -2.99 -21.29
N GLY A 107 -3.24 -2.91 -22.61
CA GLY A 107 -4.31 -2.66 -23.58
C GLY A 107 -5.47 -3.66 -23.48
N ARG A 108 -5.18 -4.92 -23.14
CA ARG A 108 -6.15 -5.94 -22.75
C ARG A 108 -5.81 -6.47 -21.36
N PRO A 109 -6.33 -5.85 -20.29
CA PRO A 109 -5.77 -6.06 -18.96
C PRO A 109 -6.24 -7.40 -18.36
N PRO A 110 -5.30 -8.22 -17.84
CA PRO A 110 -5.61 -9.43 -17.08
C PRO A 110 -6.04 -9.14 -15.63
N LEU A 111 -5.73 -7.97 -15.09
CA LEU A 111 -6.24 -7.49 -13.80
C LEU A 111 -7.33 -6.47 -14.03
N ILE A 112 -8.51 -6.73 -13.45
CA ILE A 112 -9.69 -5.86 -13.57
C ILE A 112 -10.01 -5.34 -12.18
N ASP A 113 -10.22 -4.04 -12.02
CA ASP A 113 -10.64 -3.49 -10.73
C ASP A 113 -11.91 -4.21 -10.24
N ASP A 114 -11.89 -4.65 -8.99
CA ASP A 114 -13.00 -5.36 -8.38
C ASP A 114 -13.30 -4.73 -7.02
N PRO A 115 -14.42 -4.02 -6.86
CA PRO A 115 -14.79 -3.41 -5.58
C PRO A 115 -15.07 -4.44 -4.49
N ALA A 116 -15.28 -5.72 -4.84
CA ALA A 116 -15.42 -6.81 -3.89
C ALA A 116 -14.07 -7.44 -3.48
N ALA A 117 -12.95 -7.07 -4.13
CA ALA A 117 -11.63 -7.58 -3.77
C ALA A 117 -11.16 -7.01 -2.42
N THR A 118 -10.51 -7.85 -1.63
CA THR A 118 -9.95 -7.47 -0.33
C THR A 118 -8.60 -6.78 -0.50
N ALA A 119 -8.63 -5.51 -0.89
CA ALA A 119 -7.43 -4.70 -1.01
C ALA A 119 -6.81 -4.42 0.37
N LEU A 120 -5.57 -4.85 0.58
CA LEU A 120 -4.85 -4.60 1.83
C LEU A 120 -4.26 -3.17 1.84
N PRO A 121 -4.19 -2.49 3.01
CA PRO A 121 -3.71 -1.10 3.08
C PRO A 121 -2.31 -0.89 2.49
N ALA A 122 -1.34 -1.78 2.76
CA ALA A 122 0.01 -1.66 2.21
C ALA A 122 0.05 -1.81 0.68
N ALA A 123 -0.76 -2.71 0.11
CA ALA A 123 -0.88 -2.85 -1.33
C ALA A 123 -1.55 -1.63 -1.98
N LEU A 124 -2.57 -1.06 -1.33
CA LEU A 124 -3.19 0.20 -1.76
C LEU A 124 -2.20 1.38 -1.71
N ALA A 125 -1.41 1.48 -0.64
CA ALA A 125 -0.36 2.49 -0.53
C ALA A 125 0.67 2.35 -1.66
N GLY A 126 1.12 1.12 -1.94
CA GLY A 126 2.03 0.85 -3.07
C GLY A 126 1.45 1.22 -4.45
N ARG A 127 0.15 1.01 -4.66
CA ARG A 127 -0.56 1.49 -5.87
C ARG A 127 -0.55 3.02 -5.97
N GLN A 128 -0.79 3.72 -4.87
CA GLN A 128 -0.82 5.19 -4.82
C GLN A 128 0.56 5.81 -5.03
N GLU A 129 1.60 5.25 -4.41
CA GLU A 129 2.99 5.70 -4.55
C GLU A 129 3.51 5.52 -5.99
N ALA A 130 3.16 4.40 -6.64
CA ALA A 130 3.54 4.12 -8.02
C ALA A 130 2.92 5.11 -9.02
N VAL A 131 1.68 5.55 -8.77
CA VAL A 131 1.00 6.58 -9.57
C VAL A 131 1.54 7.98 -9.30
N GLY A 132 2.06 8.25 -8.10
CA GLY A 132 2.63 9.54 -7.71
C GLY A 132 4.09 9.78 -8.12
N GLY A 133 4.74 8.80 -8.77
CA GLY A 133 6.16 8.87 -9.15
C GLY A 133 6.48 9.61 -10.44
N ASP A 134 5.48 9.91 -11.28
CA ASP A 134 5.68 10.47 -12.63
C ASP A 134 4.75 11.65 -12.94
N GLU A 135 4.52 12.54 -11.97
CA GLU A 135 4.19 13.93 -12.31
C GLU A 135 5.50 14.70 -12.50
N PRO A 136 5.81 15.26 -13.69
CA PRO A 136 6.71 16.40 -13.70
C PRO A 136 6.05 17.44 -12.80
N ALA A 137 6.81 18.02 -11.87
CA ALA A 137 6.38 19.16 -11.06
C ALA A 137 5.94 20.31 -11.98
N ALA A 138 4.70 20.26 -12.46
CA ALA A 138 4.09 21.24 -13.31
C ALA A 138 3.64 22.39 -12.40
N ARG A 139 4.64 23.21 -12.06
CA ARG A 139 4.54 24.63 -11.75
C ARG A 139 3.30 24.99 -10.93
N ALA A 140 3.53 25.18 -9.64
CA ALA A 140 2.75 26.12 -8.86
C ALA A 140 2.66 27.45 -9.62
N GLN A 141 1.55 27.67 -10.33
CA GLN A 141 1.20 28.98 -10.85
C GLN A 141 0.77 29.80 -9.64
N HIS A 142 1.74 30.47 -9.03
CA HIS A 142 1.47 31.68 -8.29
C HIS A 142 0.98 32.72 -9.31
N VAL A 143 -0.34 32.85 -9.45
CA VAL A 143 -0.95 34.09 -9.92
C VAL A 143 -1.88 34.59 -8.82
N THR A 144 -1.34 35.56 -8.09
CA THR A 144 -2.00 36.52 -7.24
C THR A 144 -3.28 37.05 -7.90
N GLY A 145 -4.43 36.93 -7.24
CA GLY A 145 -5.66 37.48 -7.80
C GLY A 145 -6.88 37.37 -6.89
N GLY A 146 -6.99 38.30 -5.93
CA GLY A 146 -8.30 38.76 -5.43
C GLY A 146 -8.88 38.03 -4.22
N SER A 147 -8.47 38.42 -3.01
CA SER A 147 -9.39 38.34 -1.87
C SER A 147 -10.42 39.45 -1.98
N PRO A 148 -11.74 39.16 -1.99
CA PRO A 148 -12.73 40.20 -1.80
C PRO A 148 -12.71 40.64 -0.33
N LEU A 149 -12.50 41.94 -0.10
CA LEU A 149 -12.55 42.56 1.22
C LEU A 149 -13.94 42.33 1.87
N PRO A 150 -14.02 41.96 3.16
CA PRO A 150 -15.29 41.88 3.86
C PRO A 150 -15.83 43.30 4.19
N PRO A 151 -17.17 43.47 4.29
CA PRO A 151 -17.79 44.78 4.37
C PRO A 151 -17.53 45.50 5.71
N GLY A 152 -17.11 46.76 5.55
CA GLY A 152 -17.05 47.88 6.50
C GLY A 152 -17.51 47.68 7.94
N ARG A 153 -16.54 47.71 8.87
CA ARG A 153 -16.78 48.18 10.25
C ARG A 153 -16.46 49.67 10.34
N ARG A 154 -17.51 50.49 10.45
CA ARG A 154 -17.44 51.94 10.68
C ARG A 154 -16.69 52.24 11.99
N ARG A 155 -15.66 53.09 11.92
CA ARG A 155 -14.99 53.67 13.11
C ARG A 155 -15.90 54.72 13.77
N PRO A 156 -15.97 54.78 15.11
CA PRO A 156 -16.62 55.89 15.80
C PRO A 156 -15.75 57.17 15.70
N ARG A 157 -16.38 58.28 15.29
CA ARG A 157 -15.79 59.62 15.31
C ARG A 157 -15.69 60.10 16.76
N ARG A 158 -14.47 60.44 17.17
CA ARG A 158 -14.16 61.11 18.44
C ARG A 158 -14.63 62.57 18.35
N SER A 159 -15.61 62.95 19.15
CA SER A 159 -15.98 64.36 19.37
C SER A 159 -14.88 65.05 20.17
N ARG A 160 -14.53 66.27 19.77
CA ARG A 160 -13.59 67.15 20.47
C ARG A 160 -14.39 68.41 20.83
N ARG A 161 -14.43 68.68 22.15
CA ARG A 161 -15.16 69.74 22.87
C ARG A 161 -16.57 69.39 23.29
#